data_AF-A0A0S2EUR5-F1
#
_entry.id   AF-A0A0S2EUR5-F1
#
_cell.length_a   1.000
_cell.length_b   1.000
_cell.length_c   1.000
_cell.angle_alpha   90.00
_cell.angle_beta   90.00
_cell.angle_gamma   90.00
#
_symmetry.space_group_name_H-M   'P 1'
#
loop_
_entity.id
_entity.type
_entity.pdbx_description
1 polymer ?
#
loop_
_entity_poly.entity_id
_entity_poly.type
_entity_poly.pdbx_seq_one_letter_code
_entity_poly.pdbx_strand_id
1 'polypeptide(L)'
;MKVRCEWMVLDGAIGESGETLYPHRLRTRTTKAAKRFLTKALSRSPHERPSVISTHNNTHPNEAIACLRRKGQLAPNCRQRRVTVLNNRLGSDHGELTQRIRAVRGFQSQKTTHNATSGFETIRIVLKASFA
;
A
#
# COMPACT_ATOMS: atom_id res chain seq x y z
N MET A 1 3.91 10.70 4.59
CA MET A 1 4.68 11.86 4.13
C MET A 1 3.83 13.12 4.13
N LYS A 2 4.44 14.30 4.33
CA LYS A 2 3.74 15.59 4.23
C LYS A 2 3.91 16.12 2.80
N VAL A 3 2.82 16.48 2.12
CA VAL A 3 2.86 17.10 0.79
C VAL A 3 1.91 18.30 0.83
N ARG A 4 2.39 19.48 0.44
CA ARG A 4 1.62 20.72 0.52
C ARG A 4 0.91 20.89 1.88
N CYS A 5 1.66 20.65 2.95
CA CYS A 5 1.19 20.69 4.34
C CYS A 5 0.17 19.61 4.77
N GLU A 6 -0.23 18.70 3.90
CA GLU A 6 -1.15 17.60 4.22
C GLU A 6 -0.41 16.29 4.52
N TRP A 7 -0.86 15.57 5.55
CA TRP A 7 -0.36 14.24 5.85
C TRP A 7 -0.99 13.19 4.95
N MET A 8 -0.15 12.52 4.17
CA MET A 8 -0.55 11.42 3.30
C MET A 8 0.18 10.13 3.64
N VAL A 9 -0.47 9.01 3.34
CA VAL A 9 0.00 7.64 3.55
C VAL A 9 0.33 7.03 2.20
N LEU A 10 1.41 6.26 2.18
CA LEU A 10 1.78 5.46 1.03
C LEU A 10 1.20 4.07 1.22
N ASP A 11 0.21 3.71 0.41
CA ASP A 11 -0.43 2.40 0.47
C ASP A 11 0.07 1.53 -0.69
N GLY A 12 0.59 0.35 -0.39
CA GLY A 12 1.02 -0.66 -1.36
C GLY A 12 0.58 -2.05 -0.89
N ALA A 13 0.45 -2.99 -1.82
CA ALA A 13 0.18 -4.38 -1.49
C ALA A 13 1.26 -5.26 -2.11
N ILE A 14 1.86 -6.10 -1.28
CA ILE A 14 2.82 -7.13 -1.68
C ILE A 14 2.23 -8.50 -1.36
N GLY A 15 2.53 -9.48 -2.19
CA GLY A 15 2.18 -10.86 -1.91
C GLY A 15 3.24 -11.55 -1.05
N GLU A 16 3.03 -12.84 -0.80
CA GLU A 16 3.87 -13.62 0.10
C GLU A 16 5.30 -13.80 -0.44
N SER A 17 5.44 -13.97 -1.76
CA SER A 17 6.74 -14.10 -2.42
C SER A 17 7.49 -12.76 -2.58
N GLY A 18 6.90 -11.65 -2.13
CA GLY A 18 7.49 -10.31 -2.24
C GLY A 18 7.24 -9.64 -3.58
N GLU A 19 6.35 -10.20 -4.39
CA GLU A 19 5.81 -9.63 -5.61
C GLU A 19 4.88 -8.45 -5.31
N THR A 20 4.88 -7.44 -6.18
CA THR A 20 4.02 -6.26 -6.02
C THR A 20 2.64 -6.55 -6.61
N LEU A 21 1.65 -6.90 -5.77
CA LEU A 21 0.26 -7.09 -6.18
C LEU A 21 -0.43 -5.76 -6.50
N TYR A 22 -0.11 -4.72 -5.74
CA TYR A 22 -0.61 -3.37 -5.99
C TYR A 22 0.49 -2.33 -5.77
N PRO A 23 0.79 -1.51 -6.80
CA PRO A 23 1.85 -0.52 -6.74
C PRO A 23 1.55 0.54 -5.69
N HIS A 24 2.61 1.06 -5.09
CA HIS A 24 2.53 2.07 -4.05
C HIS A 24 1.82 3.34 -4.56
N ARG A 25 0.80 3.79 -3.84
CA ARG A 25 0.06 5.02 -4.16
C ARG A 25 -0.08 5.91 -2.94
N LEU A 26 0.14 7.19 -3.17
CA LEU A 26 -0.12 8.20 -2.16
C LEU A 26 -1.62 8.42 -1.98
N ARG A 27 -2.07 8.46 -0.72
CA ARG A 27 -3.46 8.67 -0.34
C ARG A 27 -3.60 9.52 0.91
N THR A 28 -4.75 10.16 1.06
CA THR A 28 -5.12 10.80 2.32
C THR A 28 -5.34 9.75 3.40
N ARG A 29 -4.98 10.08 4.64
CA ARG A 29 -5.11 9.19 5.80
C ARG A 29 -6.57 9.12 6.27
N THR A 30 -7.42 8.44 5.51
CA THR A 30 -8.85 8.31 5.79
C THR A 30 -9.33 6.88 5.60
N THR A 31 -10.34 6.47 6.38
CA THR A 31 -10.98 5.14 6.24
C THR A 31 -11.58 4.94 4.85
N LYS A 32 -12.14 6.00 4.24
CA LYS A 32 -12.65 5.98 2.86
C LYS A 32 -11.56 5.67 1.85
N ALA A 33 -10.38 6.29 1.99
CA ALA A 33 -9.26 6.04 1.10
C ALA A 33 -8.72 4.61 1.27
N ALA A 34 -8.57 4.13 2.51
CA ALA A 34 -8.13 2.78 2.83
C ALA A 34 -9.10 1.72 2.25
N LYS A 35 -10.41 1.94 2.36
CA LYS A 35 -11.42 1.06 1.75
C LYS A 35 -11.32 1.01 0.23
N ARG A 36 -11.18 2.17 -0.43
CA ARG A 36 -11.00 2.22 -1.90
C ARG A 36 -9.71 1.53 -2.34
N PHE A 37 -8.65 1.65 -1.56
CA PHE A 37 -7.39 0.94 -1.80
C PHE A 37 -7.59 -0.57 -1.73
N LEU A 38 -8.12 -1.08 -0.61
CA LEU A 38 -8.33 -2.51 -0.39
C LEU A 38 -9.26 -3.13 -1.44
N THR A 39 -10.39 -2.49 -1.75
CA THR A 39 -11.28 -2.96 -2.83
C THR A 39 -10.54 -3.07 -4.17
N LYS A 40 -9.70 -2.07 -4.51
CA LYS A 40 -8.99 -2.04 -5.79
C LYS A 40 -7.81 -3.03 -5.84
N ALA A 41 -7.16 -3.29 -4.71
CA ALA A 41 -6.15 -4.33 -4.59
C ALA A 41 -6.77 -5.71 -4.77
N LEU A 42 -7.87 -6.00 -4.05
CA LEU A 42 -8.59 -7.27 -4.15
C LEU A 42 -9.22 -7.50 -5.53
N SER A 43 -9.67 -6.44 -6.22
CA SER A 43 -10.23 -6.58 -7.58
C SER A 43 -9.18 -6.91 -8.64
N ARG A 44 -7.89 -6.69 -8.37
CA ARG A 44 -6.81 -7.01 -9.31
C ARG A 44 -6.44 -8.49 -9.33
N SER A 45 -6.64 -9.18 -8.22
CA SER A 45 -6.50 -10.63 -8.13
C SER A 45 -7.80 -11.28 -7.65
N PRO A 46 -8.87 -11.32 -8.47
CA PRO A 46 -10.17 -11.88 -8.05
C PRO A 46 -10.09 -13.36 -7.64
N HIS A 47 -9.14 -14.09 -8.23
CA HIS A 47 -8.89 -15.51 -7.99
C HIS A 47 -8.03 -15.77 -6.74
N GLU A 48 -7.22 -14.79 -6.32
CA GLU A 48 -6.37 -14.88 -5.13
C GLU A 48 -7.04 -14.13 -3.97
N ARG A 49 -8.16 -14.66 -3.49
CA ARG A 49 -8.78 -14.13 -2.27
C ARG A 49 -7.84 -14.39 -1.09
N PRO A 50 -7.24 -13.37 -0.48
CA PRO A 50 -6.23 -13.60 0.56
C PRO A 50 -6.86 -14.24 1.79
N SER A 51 -6.30 -15.36 2.23
CA SER A 51 -6.67 -16.02 3.49
C SER A 51 -6.19 -15.21 4.71
N VAL A 52 -5.13 -14.41 4.54
CA VAL A 52 -4.57 -13.55 5.58
C VAL A 52 -4.28 -12.16 5.01
N ILE A 53 -4.73 -11.11 5.69
CA ILE A 53 -4.35 -9.72 5.40
C ILE A 53 -3.48 -9.22 6.56
N SER A 54 -2.24 -8.85 6.22
CA SER A 54 -1.34 -8.18 7.14
C SER A 54 -1.49 -6.67 7.01
N THR A 55 -1.76 -5.97 8.12
CA THR A 55 -1.81 -4.50 8.14
C THR A 55 -0.91 -3.92 9.21
N HIS A 56 -0.39 -2.72 8.94
CA HIS A 56 0.25 -1.90 9.96
C HIS A 56 -0.76 -1.52 11.05
N ASN A 57 -0.28 -1.17 12.25
CA ASN A 57 -1.07 -0.86 13.43
C ASN A 57 -1.81 0.50 13.34
N ASN A 58 -2.67 0.67 12.33
CA ASN A 58 -3.42 1.90 12.07
C ASN A 58 -4.94 1.62 12.16
N THR A 59 -5.71 2.57 12.68
CA THR A 59 -7.18 2.44 12.87
C THR A 59 -7.96 2.35 11.55
N HIS A 60 -7.56 3.15 10.54
CA HIS A 60 -8.26 3.24 9.25
C HIS A 60 -8.33 1.92 8.44
N PRO A 61 -7.25 1.12 8.31
CA PRO A 61 -7.36 -0.17 7.63
C PRO A 61 -8.26 -1.18 8.36
N ASN A 62 -8.35 -1.13 9.69
CA ASN A 62 -9.23 -2.03 10.46
C ASN A 62 -10.70 -1.78 10.14
N GLU A 63 -11.13 -0.51 10.15
CA GLU A 63 -12.50 -0.13 9.79
C GLU A 63 -12.84 -0.47 8.33
N ALA A 64 -11.87 -0.27 7.43
CA ALA A 64 -12.03 -0.62 6.03
C ALA A 64 -12.23 -2.13 5.83
N ILE A 65 -11.42 -2.97 6.51
CA ILE A 65 -11.55 -4.44 6.48
C ILE A 65 -12.91 -4.87 7.03
N ALA A 66 -13.33 -4.32 8.17
CA ALA A 66 -14.65 -4.63 8.75
C ALA A 66 -15.79 -4.31 7.79
N CYS A 67 -15.70 -3.20 7.05
CA CYS A 67 -16.68 -2.85 6.03
C CYS A 67 -16.65 -3.80 4.83
N LEU A 68 -15.47 -4.26 4.39
CA LEU A 68 -15.33 -5.20 3.28
C LEU A 68 -15.83 -6.60 3.60
N ARG A 69 -15.64 -7.06 4.85
CA ARG A 69 -16.23 -8.31 5.36
C ARG A 69 -17.76 -8.25 5.31
N ARG A 70 -18.37 -7.16 5.79
CA ARG A 70 -19.83 -6.96 5.72
C ARG A 70 -20.37 -6.95 4.29
N LYS A 71 -19.56 -6.56 3.32
CA LYS A 71 -19.93 -6.55 1.89
C LYS A 71 -19.68 -7.88 1.16
N GLY A 72 -19.16 -8.90 1.85
CA GLY A 72 -18.82 -10.19 1.22
C GLY A 72 -17.62 -10.13 0.26
N GLN A 73 -16.83 -9.06 0.29
CA GLN A 73 -15.65 -8.90 -0.58
C GLN A 73 -14.39 -9.57 0.00
N LEU A 74 -14.46 -10.02 1.25
CA LEU A 74 -13.44 -10.81 1.91
C LEU A 74 -14.06 -12.14 2.34
N ALA A 75 -13.27 -13.20 2.30
CA ALA A 75 -13.72 -14.49 2.79
C ALA A 75 -14.07 -14.38 4.31
N PRO A 76 -15.12 -15.07 4.79
CA PRO A 76 -15.53 -15.00 6.19
C PRO A 76 -14.42 -15.40 7.17
N ASN A 77 -13.58 -16.34 6.73
CA ASN A 77 -12.42 -16.87 7.45
C ASN A 77 -11.11 -16.09 7.21
N CYS A 78 -11.14 -15.00 6.43
CA CYS A 78 -9.95 -14.18 6.17
C CYS A 78 -9.42 -13.60 7.49
N ARG A 79 -8.24 -14.04 7.93
CA ARG A 79 -7.62 -13.60 9.18
C ARG A 79 -6.91 -12.27 8.97
N GLN A 80 -7.07 -11.35 9.91
CA GLN A 80 -6.24 -10.15 9.95
C GLN A 80 -5.08 -10.42 10.90
N ARG A 81 -3.85 -10.32 10.43
CA ARG A 81 -2.65 -10.53 11.26
C ARG A 81 -1.84 -9.25 11.36
N ARG A 82 -1.29 -8.99 12.54
CA ARG A 82 -0.24 -7.97 12.72
C ARG A 82 1.09 -8.72 12.71
N VAL A 83 1.77 -8.75 11.57
CA VAL A 83 3.07 -9.42 11.45
C VAL A 83 4.17 -8.38 11.41
N THR A 84 4.90 -8.22 12.51
CA THR A 84 6.01 -7.26 12.60
C THR A 84 7.08 -7.52 11.54
N VAL A 85 7.37 -8.79 11.23
CA VAL A 85 8.40 -9.15 10.24
C VAL A 85 8.01 -8.78 8.80
N LEU A 86 6.77 -9.05 8.36
CA LEU A 86 6.28 -8.63 7.04
C LEU A 86 6.12 -7.10 6.97
N ASN A 87 5.75 -6.49 8.09
CA ASN A 87 5.72 -5.03 8.22
C ASN A 87 7.13 -4.41 8.15
N ASN A 88 8.19 -5.13 8.52
CA ASN A 88 9.57 -4.63 8.36
C ASN A 88 9.98 -4.55 6.89
N ARG A 89 9.56 -5.50 6.03
CA ARG A 89 9.80 -5.43 4.57
C ARG A 89 9.08 -4.24 3.94
N LEU A 90 7.78 -4.10 4.22
CA LEU A 90 7.01 -2.91 3.81
C LEU A 90 7.60 -1.62 4.38
N GLY A 91 8.01 -1.63 5.65
CA GLY A 91 8.62 -0.50 6.33
C GLY A 91 9.95 -0.08 5.72
N SER A 92 10.80 -1.05 5.34
CA SER A 92 12.07 -0.81 4.65
C SER A 92 11.84 -0.24 3.25
N ASP A 93 10.93 -0.82 2.47
CA ASP A 93 10.53 -0.30 1.15
C ASP A 93 10.00 1.13 1.24
N HIS A 94 9.12 1.39 2.21
CA HIS A 94 8.61 2.72 2.49
C HIS A 94 9.72 3.68 2.93
N GLY A 95 10.67 3.20 3.72
CA GLY A 95 11.82 3.95 4.19
C GLY A 95 12.71 4.42 3.04
N GLU A 96 13.05 3.53 2.13
CA GLU A 96 13.86 3.84 0.95
C GLU A 96 13.17 4.87 0.05
N LEU A 97 11.88 4.66 -0.26
CA LEU A 97 11.13 5.61 -1.07
C LEU A 97 11.00 6.96 -0.34
N THR A 98 10.73 6.96 0.96
CA THR A 98 10.64 8.19 1.75
C THR A 98 11.98 8.93 1.79
N GLN A 99 13.10 8.22 1.85
CA GLN A 99 14.44 8.80 1.83
C GLN A 99 14.73 9.48 0.48
N ARG A 100 14.41 8.81 -0.64
CA ARG A 100 14.53 9.40 -1.99
C ARG A 100 13.66 10.65 -2.14
N ILE A 101 12.44 10.64 -1.59
CA ILE A 101 11.53 11.80 -1.60
C ILE A 101 12.05 12.95 -0.72
N ARG A 102 12.64 12.63 0.44
CA ARG A 102 13.26 13.65 1.33
C ARG A 102 14.47 14.31 0.66
N ALA A 103 15.27 13.56 -0.08
CA ALA A 103 16.45 14.08 -0.79
C ALA A 103 16.09 15.20 -1.79
N VAL A 104 14.91 15.13 -2.41
CA VAL A 104 14.43 16.16 -3.37
C VAL A 104 13.68 17.33 -2.69
N ARG A 105 13.87 17.54 -1.38
CA ARG A 105 13.20 18.57 -0.54
C ARG A 105 11.66 18.48 -0.50
N GLY A 106 11.11 17.31 -0.82
CA GLY A 106 9.67 17.07 -0.87
C GLY A 106 8.99 17.69 -2.09
N PHE A 107 7.77 17.27 -2.36
CA PHE A 107 7.03 17.73 -3.54
C PHE A 107 6.07 18.87 -3.20
N GLN A 108 6.06 19.88 -4.07
CA GLN A 108 5.18 21.05 -3.94
C GLN A 108 3.74 20.77 -4.40
N SER A 109 3.48 19.65 -5.09
CA SER A 109 2.13 19.27 -5.53
C SER A 109 1.86 17.77 -5.37
N GLN A 110 0.58 17.43 -5.17
CA GLN A 110 0.13 16.03 -5.16
C GLN A 110 0.39 15.34 -6.51
N LYS A 111 0.23 16.06 -7.63
CA LYS A 111 0.48 15.55 -8.99
C LYS A 111 1.94 15.17 -9.18
N THR A 112 2.87 16.04 -8.81
CA THR A 112 4.32 15.76 -8.90
C THR A 112 4.70 14.58 -8.00
N THR A 113 4.16 14.53 -6.78
CA THR A 113 4.37 13.39 -5.87
C THR A 113 3.87 12.09 -6.47
N HIS A 114 2.68 12.12 -7.06
CA HIS A 114 2.06 10.96 -7.68
C HIS A 114 2.91 10.43 -8.83
N ASN A 115 3.33 11.32 -9.74
CA ASN A 115 4.16 10.97 -10.89
C ASN A 115 5.51 10.38 -10.45
N ALA A 116 6.18 11.02 -9.47
CA ALA A 116 7.45 10.54 -8.97
C ALA A 116 7.31 9.17 -8.27
N THR A 117 6.33 9.01 -7.38
CA THR A 117 6.05 7.72 -6.70
C THR A 117 5.77 6.62 -7.73
N SER A 118 4.99 6.94 -8.76
CA SER A 118 4.66 5.99 -9.83
C SER A 118 5.91 5.64 -10.65
N GLY A 119 6.74 6.62 -10.99
CA GLY A 119 8.01 6.39 -11.70
C GLY A 119 8.98 5.51 -10.91
N PHE A 120 9.15 5.76 -9.61
CA PHE A 120 9.98 4.90 -8.75
C PHE A 120 9.47 3.45 -8.72
N GLU A 121 8.16 3.27 -8.60
CA GLU A 121 7.57 1.94 -8.57
C GLU A 121 7.70 1.24 -9.92
N THR A 122 7.54 1.95 -11.04
CA THR A 122 7.78 1.40 -12.39
C THR A 122 9.22 0.91 -12.53
N ILE A 123 10.20 1.74 -12.17
CA ILE A 123 11.62 1.35 -12.21
C ILE A 123 11.86 0.13 -11.33
N ARG A 124 11.29 0.10 -10.12
CA ARG A 124 11.42 -1.02 -9.19
C ARG A 124 10.83 -2.32 -9.71
N ILE A 125 9.64 -2.27 -10.31
CA ILE A 125 8.99 -3.44 -10.92
C ILE A 125 9.84 -3.98 -12.08
N VAL A 126 10.36 -3.09 -12.93
CA VAL A 126 11.26 -3.46 -14.03
C VAL A 126 12.52 -4.13 -13.50
N LEU A 127 13.20 -3.52 -12.53
CA LEU A 127 14.40 -4.08 -11.93
C LEU A 127 14.12 -5.46 -11.29
N LYS A 128 13.02 -5.61 -10.55
CA LYS A 128 12.64 -6.92 -9.97
C LYS A 128 12.33 -7.98 -11.04
N ALA A 129 11.73 -7.60 -12.16
CA ALA A 129 11.43 -8.52 -13.27
C ALA A 129 12.67 -8.89 -14.09
N SER A 130 13.71 -8.03 -14.12
CA SER A 130 14.96 -8.29 -14.84
C SER A 130 15.96 -9.16 -14.07
N PHE A 131 15.77 -9.34 -12.75
CA PHE A 131 16.60 -10.19 -11.89
C PHE A 131 15.83 -11.40 -11.33
N ALA A 132 14.73 -11.78 -11.99
CA ALA A 132 13.89 -12.93 -11.65
C ALA A 132 14.21 -14.14 -12.54
#